data_AF-A0A3A6DGU6-F1
#
_entry.id   AF-A0A3A6DGU6-F1
#
_cell.length_a   1.000
_cell.length_b   1.000
_cell.length_c   1.000
_cell.angle_alpha   90.00
_cell.angle_beta   90.00
_cell.angle_gamma   90.00
#
_symmetry.space_group_name_H-M   'P 1'
#
loop_
_entity.id
_entity.type
_entity.pdbx_description
1 polymer ?
#
loop_
_entity_poly.entity_id
_entity_poly.type
_entity_poly.pdbx_seq_one_letter_code
_entity_poly.pdbx_strand_id
1 'polypeptide(L)'
;MSNILFEKNSSTGLCMSIMLLLLSGFLLYGLYKRYYELRINAHLRTPNKRIHLVSIRTVMRIWGITAILLLCAYTGFFYLAPESDNDAAACHTYDGIRYNGASDDDIREQLEALKKDSSSFSLQKEKPNKHVTVTYAVNNRKEYVYIVEYDLLRKPFKDEMIVVRSSDSSGWSSSEHKLDSQRIVSMQTGKLNSMCDAQKQRIHIYNYTKGENKDRIDYYDSYTIEKGGIHR
;
A
#
# COMPACT_ATOMS: atom_id res chain seq x y z
N MET A 1 -7.36 -6.76 -9.82
CA MET A 1 -6.39 -5.94 -10.58
C MET A 1 -6.77 -4.45 -10.60
N SER A 2 -7.40 -3.94 -9.53
CA SER A 2 -7.96 -2.57 -9.47
C SER A 2 -7.31 -1.65 -8.44
N ASN A 3 -6.39 -2.15 -7.61
CA ASN A 3 -5.87 -1.39 -6.45
C ASN A 3 -4.49 -0.76 -6.67
N ILE A 4 -3.88 -0.91 -7.85
CA ILE A 4 -2.56 -0.34 -8.15
C ILE A 4 -2.68 1.11 -8.66
N LEU A 5 -3.85 1.51 -9.15
CA LEU A 5 -4.08 2.84 -9.73
C LEU A 5 -4.29 3.97 -8.71
N PHE A 6 -4.45 3.64 -7.42
CA PHE A 6 -4.79 4.60 -6.36
C PHE A 6 -3.85 4.48 -5.14
N GLU A 7 -2.56 4.22 -5.39
CA GLU A 7 -1.57 4.24 -4.32
C GLU A 7 -1.18 5.69 -3.99
N LYS A 8 -1.24 6.06 -2.70
CA LYS A 8 -1.18 7.43 -2.12
C LYS A 8 0.08 8.24 -2.51
N ASN A 9 1.09 7.61 -3.13
CA ASN A 9 2.35 8.22 -3.57
C ASN A 9 2.70 7.99 -5.06
N SER A 10 1.77 7.52 -5.88
CA SER A 10 2.07 7.13 -7.25
C SER A 10 1.88 8.30 -8.23
N SER A 11 2.98 8.90 -8.68
CA SER A 11 3.03 9.87 -9.81
C SER A 11 2.31 9.35 -11.07
N THR A 12 2.13 8.04 -11.16
CA THR A 12 1.40 7.30 -12.19
C THR A 12 -0.09 7.67 -12.28
N GLY A 13 -0.78 7.93 -11.17
CA GLY A 13 -2.22 8.27 -11.17
C GLY A 13 -2.51 9.64 -11.78
N LEU A 14 -1.66 10.62 -11.47
CA LEU A 14 -1.72 11.97 -12.05
C LEU A 14 -1.36 11.94 -13.54
N CYS A 15 -0.31 11.19 -13.92
CA CYS A 15 0.06 10.99 -15.31
C CYS A 15 -1.06 10.33 -16.14
N MET A 16 -1.73 9.31 -15.60
CA MET A 16 -2.85 8.66 -16.25
C MET A 16 -4.05 9.61 -16.42
N SER A 17 -4.34 10.43 -15.42
CA SER A 17 -5.42 11.43 -15.48
C SER A 17 -5.15 12.49 -16.55
N ILE A 18 -3.91 12.96 -16.67
CA ILE A 18 -3.48 13.89 -17.73
C ILE A 18 -3.58 13.22 -19.11
N MET A 19 -3.13 11.97 -19.25
CA MET A 19 -3.26 11.21 -20.50
C MET A 19 -4.72 11.04 -20.94
N LEU A 20 -5.63 10.72 -20.01
CA LEU A 20 -7.05 10.62 -20.29
C LEU A 20 -7.67 11.97 -20.71
N LEU A 21 -7.26 13.07 -20.08
CA LEU A 21 -7.68 14.41 -20.48
C LEU A 21 -7.22 14.73 -21.92
N LEU A 22 -5.96 14.44 -22.26
CA LEU A 22 -5.44 14.66 -23.61
C LEU A 22 -6.18 13.81 -24.66
N LEU A 23 -6.42 12.52 -24.38
CA LEU A 23 -7.22 11.63 -25.22
C LEU A 23 -8.65 12.16 -25.41
N SER A 24 -9.28 12.63 -24.33
CA SER A 24 -10.63 13.20 -24.40
C SER A 24 -10.67 14.45 -25.28
N GLY A 25 -9.66 15.32 -25.20
CA GLY A 25 -9.54 16.51 -26.04
C GLY A 25 -9.39 16.15 -27.52
N PHE A 26 -8.59 15.11 -27.82
CA PHE A 26 -8.39 14.63 -29.19
C PHE A 26 -9.68 14.05 -29.79
N LEU A 27 -10.42 13.25 -29.02
CA LEU A 27 -11.72 12.71 -29.41
C LEU A 27 -12.75 13.83 -29.63
N LEU A 28 -12.79 14.82 -28.74
CA LEU A 28 -13.69 15.96 -28.82
C LEU A 28 -13.42 16.79 -30.09
N TYR A 29 -12.14 17.03 -30.42
CA TYR A 29 -11.74 17.68 -31.66
C TYR A 29 -12.18 16.88 -32.90
N GLY A 30 -11.96 15.57 -32.90
CA GLY A 30 -12.37 14.68 -34.00
C GLY A 30 -13.89 14.70 -34.22
N LEU A 31 -14.68 14.63 -33.14
CA LEU A 31 -16.14 14.73 -33.19
C LEU A 31 -16.61 16.10 -33.67
N TYR A 32 -15.99 17.18 -33.18
CA TYR A 32 -16.29 18.54 -33.62
C TYR A 32 -16.02 18.73 -35.10
N LYS A 33 -14.86 18.25 -35.60
CA LYS A 33 -14.52 18.31 -37.03
C LYS A 33 -15.55 17.56 -37.87
N ARG A 34 -15.91 16.33 -37.48
CA ARG A 34 -16.90 15.52 -38.19
C ARG A 34 -18.29 16.18 -38.19
N TYR A 35 -18.71 16.76 -37.06
CA TYR A 35 -19.96 17.53 -36.98
C TYR A 35 -19.95 18.74 -37.92
N TYR A 36 -18.82 19.46 -37.96
CA TYR A 36 -18.64 20.64 -38.80
C TYR A 36 -18.70 20.28 -40.29
N GLU A 37 -17.99 19.23 -40.71
CA GLU A 37 -18.00 18.72 -42.09
C GLU A 37 -19.39 18.28 -42.53
N LEU A 38 -20.13 17.56 -41.68
CA LEU A 38 -21.51 17.14 -41.97
C LEU A 38 -22.46 18.33 -42.15
N ARG A 39 -22.36 19.34 -41.28
CA ARG A 39 -23.20 20.54 -41.35
C ARG A 39 -22.90 21.41 -42.57
N ILE A 40 -21.62 21.59 -42.92
CA ILE A 40 -21.24 22.32 -44.14
C ILE A 40 -21.69 21.59 -45.40
N ASN A 41 -21.44 20.29 -45.49
CA ASN A 41 -21.85 19.50 -46.66
C ASN A 41 -23.37 19.50 -46.85
N ALA A 42 -24.15 19.50 -45.77
CA ALA A 42 -25.60 19.66 -45.82
C ALA A 42 -26.05 21.07 -46.28
N HIS A 43 -25.31 22.11 -45.90
CA HIS A 43 -25.56 23.48 -46.36
C HIS A 43 -25.30 23.63 -47.86
N LEU A 44 -24.17 23.10 -48.34
CA LEU A 44 -23.78 23.16 -49.75
C LEU A 44 -24.80 22.45 -50.65
N ARG A 45 -25.49 21.42 -50.15
CA ARG A 45 -26.57 20.72 -50.86
C ARG A 45 -27.93 21.44 -50.79
N THR A 46 -28.15 22.32 -49.82
CA THR A 46 -29.44 23.01 -49.60
C THR A 46 -29.21 24.42 -49.01
N PRO A 47 -28.97 25.44 -49.86
CA PRO A 47 -28.47 26.76 -49.42
C PRO A 47 -29.48 27.61 -48.62
N ASN A 48 -30.77 27.26 -48.58
CA ASN A 48 -31.81 28.09 -47.95
C ASN A 48 -31.94 27.97 -46.42
N LYS A 49 -31.12 27.16 -45.73
CA LYS A 49 -31.15 27.07 -44.26
C LYS A 49 -29.94 27.78 -43.63
N ARG A 50 -30.19 28.81 -42.80
CA ARG A 50 -29.17 29.38 -41.91
C ARG A 50 -28.68 28.30 -40.95
N ILE A 51 -27.38 28.07 -40.87
CA ILE A 51 -26.78 27.08 -39.97
C ILE A 51 -26.09 27.80 -38.82
N HIS A 52 -26.44 27.41 -37.60
CA HIS A 52 -25.72 27.84 -36.41
C HIS A 52 -24.54 26.89 -36.18
N LEU A 53 -23.32 27.39 -36.36
CA LEU A 53 -22.10 26.67 -36.05
C LEU A 53 -21.67 27.03 -34.62
N VAL A 54 -21.41 26.01 -33.81
CA VAL A 54 -20.83 26.24 -32.48
C VAL A 54 -19.39 26.68 -32.69
N SER A 55 -18.98 27.81 -32.09
CA SER A 55 -17.60 28.27 -32.20
C SER A 55 -16.66 27.29 -31.49
N ILE A 56 -15.52 27.02 -32.12
CA ILE A 56 -14.45 26.21 -31.50
C ILE A 56 -14.00 26.80 -30.15
N ARG A 57 -14.06 28.13 -29.98
CA ARG A 57 -13.77 28.79 -28.70
C ARG A 57 -14.73 28.35 -27.60
N THR A 58 -16.01 28.17 -27.92
CA THR A 58 -17.02 27.72 -26.96
C THR A 58 -16.78 26.28 -26.54
N VAL A 59 -16.45 25.41 -27.51
CA VAL A 59 -16.14 24.00 -27.26
C VAL A 59 -14.89 23.86 -26.37
N MET A 60 -13.83 24.60 -26.68
CA MET A 60 -12.60 24.61 -25.89
C MET A 60 -12.81 25.16 -24.47
N ARG A 61 -13.69 26.16 -24.30
CA ARG A 61 -14.04 26.69 -22.97
C ARG A 61 -14.76 25.66 -22.11
N ILE A 62 -15.74 24.95 -22.68
CA ILE A 62 -16.48 23.90 -21.96
C ILE A 62 -15.50 22.80 -21.53
N TRP A 63 -14.67 22.30 -22.46
CA TRP A 63 -13.68 21.28 -22.13
C TRP A 63 -12.67 21.74 -21.08
N GLY A 64 -12.16 22.98 -21.17
CA GLY A 64 -11.24 23.53 -20.18
C GLY A 64 -11.85 23.63 -18.79
N ILE A 65 -13.10 24.07 -18.68
CA ILE A 65 -13.82 24.13 -17.39
C ILE A 65 -14.00 22.72 -16.83
N THR A 66 -14.43 21.76 -17.65
CA THR A 66 -14.59 20.36 -17.23
C THR A 66 -13.26 19.75 -16.77
N ALA A 67 -12.15 20.03 -17.47
CA ALA A 67 -10.82 19.55 -17.10
C ALA A 67 -10.37 20.14 -15.75
N ILE A 68 -10.58 21.43 -15.51
CA ILE A 68 -10.26 22.08 -14.23
C ILE A 68 -11.11 21.47 -13.10
N LEU A 69 -12.42 21.31 -13.31
CA LEU A 69 -13.29 20.71 -12.30
C LEU A 69 -12.88 19.27 -11.98
N LEU A 70 -12.48 18.49 -12.98
CA LEU A 70 -12.02 17.12 -12.77
C LEU A 70 -10.67 17.06 -12.05
N LEU A 71 -9.75 17.98 -12.34
CA LEU A 71 -8.50 18.12 -11.60
C LEU A 71 -8.75 18.60 -10.16
N CYS A 72 -9.66 19.55 -9.93
CA CYS A 72 -10.07 19.99 -8.59
C CYS A 72 -10.78 18.89 -7.81
N ALA A 73 -11.58 18.05 -8.48
CA ALA A 73 -12.21 16.89 -7.87
C ALA A 73 -11.17 15.82 -7.53
N TYR A 74 -10.18 15.59 -8.40
CA TYR A 74 -9.05 14.70 -8.13
C TYR A 74 -8.24 15.22 -6.93
N THR A 75 -7.82 16.47 -6.93
CA THR A 75 -7.08 17.03 -5.80
C THR A 75 -7.92 17.08 -4.54
N GLY A 76 -9.21 17.40 -4.62
CA GLY A 76 -10.13 17.32 -3.49
C GLY A 76 -10.28 15.90 -2.96
N PHE A 77 -10.39 14.89 -3.82
CA PHE A 77 -10.46 13.50 -3.39
C PHE A 77 -9.13 13.00 -2.79
N PHE A 78 -7.98 13.50 -3.21
CA PHE A 78 -6.69 13.07 -2.65
C PHE A 78 -6.25 13.87 -1.42
N TYR A 79 -6.55 15.17 -1.36
CA TYR A 79 -6.12 16.08 -0.28
C TYR A 79 -7.22 16.41 0.73
N LEU A 80 -8.50 16.33 0.34
CA LEU A 80 -9.67 16.63 1.19
C LEU A 80 -10.57 15.43 1.42
N ALA A 81 -10.28 14.25 0.84
CA ALA A 81 -10.95 13.05 1.34
C ALA A 81 -10.63 12.99 2.84
N PRO A 82 -11.66 12.90 3.70
CA PRO A 82 -11.43 12.68 5.11
C PRO A 82 -10.52 11.46 5.19
N GLU A 83 -9.37 11.63 5.86
CA GLU A 83 -8.58 10.51 6.35
C GLU A 83 -9.60 9.59 6.99
N SER A 84 -9.89 8.46 6.33
CA SER A 84 -10.97 7.60 6.77
C SER A 84 -10.74 7.34 8.24
N ASP A 85 -11.78 7.38 9.07
CA ASP A 85 -11.72 7.13 10.53
C ASP A 85 -11.08 5.77 10.92
N ASN A 86 -10.55 5.02 9.95
CA ASN A 86 -9.67 3.87 10.11
C ASN A 86 -8.17 4.19 10.30
N ASP A 87 -7.74 5.43 10.01
CA ASP A 87 -6.35 5.91 10.12
C ASP A 87 -6.21 6.83 11.34
N ALA A 88 -6.41 6.30 12.55
CA ALA A 88 -5.77 6.89 13.72
C ALA A 88 -4.25 6.86 13.47
N ALA A 89 -3.69 8.00 13.06
CA ALA A 89 -2.27 8.27 12.82
C ALA A 89 -1.52 7.16 12.06
N ALA A 90 -1.40 7.29 10.73
CA ALA A 90 -0.42 6.53 9.95
C ALA A 90 1.00 6.83 10.46
N CYS A 91 1.45 6.09 11.48
CA CYS A 91 2.77 6.25 12.06
C CYS A 91 3.82 5.77 11.08
N HIS A 92 4.30 6.68 10.23
CA HIS A 92 5.43 6.38 9.36
C HIS A 92 6.65 6.02 10.21
N THR A 93 7.21 4.85 9.93
CA THR A 93 8.48 4.41 10.51
C THR A 93 9.63 4.90 9.63
N TYR A 94 10.67 5.43 10.25
CA TYR A 94 11.89 5.86 9.56
C TYR A 94 13.00 4.84 9.76
N ASP A 95 13.94 4.81 8.82
CA ASP A 95 15.14 3.96 8.86
C ASP A 95 14.83 2.48 9.09
N GLY A 96 13.72 2.02 8.49
CA GLY A 96 13.25 0.66 8.65
C GLY A 96 14.14 -0.35 7.95
N ILE A 97 14.77 -1.27 8.69
CA ILE A 97 15.50 -2.40 8.13
C ILE A 97 14.68 -3.67 8.36
N ARG A 98 14.56 -4.50 7.32
CA ARG A 98 13.85 -5.79 7.38
C ARG A 98 14.83 -6.92 7.14
N TYR A 99 14.72 -7.94 7.97
CA TYR A 99 15.52 -9.15 7.97
C TYR A 99 14.61 -10.34 7.66
N ASN A 100 14.87 -10.97 6.51
CA ASN A 100 14.18 -12.17 6.09
C ASN A 100 15.03 -13.37 6.53
N GLY A 101 14.61 -14.07 7.59
CA GLY A 101 15.29 -15.26 8.08
C GLY A 101 16.37 -14.91 9.10
N ALA A 102 16.09 -13.93 9.97
CA ALA A 102 17.00 -13.54 11.04
C ALA A 102 17.36 -14.74 11.92
N SER A 103 18.64 -14.92 12.18
CA SER A 103 19.16 -15.91 13.11
C SER A 103 18.93 -15.49 14.56
N ASP A 104 19.07 -16.42 15.51
CA ASP A 104 18.99 -16.10 16.94
C ASP A 104 20.07 -15.09 17.37
N ASP A 105 21.24 -15.11 16.70
CA ASP A 105 22.31 -14.13 16.93
C ASP A 105 21.91 -12.74 16.42
N ASP A 106 21.28 -12.65 15.24
CA ASP A 106 20.79 -11.37 14.70
C ASP A 106 19.73 -10.76 15.63
N ILE A 107 18.79 -11.58 16.11
CA ILE A 107 17.75 -11.15 17.06
C ILE A 107 18.39 -10.62 18.34
N ARG A 108 19.35 -11.35 18.89
CA ARG A 108 20.06 -10.96 20.12
C ARG A 108 20.82 -9.66 19.92
N GLU A 109 21.56 -9.52 18.82
CA GLU A 109 22.31 -8.31 18.48
C GLU A 109 21.39 -7.09 18.41
N GLN A 110 20.26 -7.20 17.69
CA GLN A 110 19.32 -6.08 17.55
C GLN A 110 18.64 -5.71 18.88
N LEU A 111 18.29 -6.69 19.72
CA LEU A 111 17.71 -6.43 21.04
C LEU A 111 18.72 -5.81 22.01
N GLU A 112 19.98 -6.24 21.99
CA GLU A 112 21.06 -5.65 22.78
C GLU A 112 21.38 -4.23 22.33
N ALA A 113 21.45 -4.00 21.01
CA ALA A 113 21.62 -2.67 20.43
C ALA A 113 20.48 -1.72 20.83
N LEU A 114 19.24 -2.22 20.84
CA LEU A 114 18.07 -1.44 21.23
C LEU A 114 18.11 -1.00 22.70
N LYS A 115 18.65 -1.87 23.57
CA LYS A 115 18.80 -1.61 25.00
C LYS A 115 19.96 -0.67 25.30
N LYS A 116 21.02 -0.69 24.47
CA LYS A 116 22.23 0.10 24.66
C LYS A 116 21.91 1.60 24.69
N ASP A 117 22.46 2.31 25.67
CA ASP A 117 22.29 3.76 25.86
C ASP A 117 20.83 4.24 26.00
N SER A 118 19.89 3.32 26.28
CA SER A 118 18.48 3.64 26.55
C SER A 118 18.24 3.78 28.05
N SER A 119 17.37 4.74 28.43
CA SER A 119 16.96 4.90 29.84
C SER A 119 15.72 4.09 30.18
N SER A 120 14.96 3.67 29.16
CA SER A 120 13.86 2.71 29.32
C SER A 120 13.80 1.78 28.11
N PHE A 121 13.36 0.56 28.39
CA PHE A 121 13.20 -0.52 27.42
C PHE A 121 11.96 -1.31 27.80
N SER A 122 11.04 -1.45 26.85
CA SER A 122 9.87 -2.30 26.94
C SER A 122 10.07 -3.47 26.01
N LEU A 123 9.78 -4.69 26.47
CA LEU A 123 9.72 -5.88 25.65
C LEU A 123 8.46 -6.65 26.00
N GLN A 124 7.68 -6.94 24.99
CA GLN A 124 6.48 -7.75 25.08
C GLN A 124 6.56 -8.90 24.09
N LYS A 125 6.17 -10.07 24.57
CA LYS A 125 6.12 -11.28 23.77
C LYS A 125 4.72 -11.86 23.90
N GLU A 126 4.07 -12.07 22.76
CA GLU A 126 2.76 -12.67 22.68
C GLU A 126 2.82 -13.95 21.84
N LYS A 127 1.96 -14.90 22.20
CA LYS A 127 1.79 -16.15 21.45
C LYS A 127 0.33 -16.26 21.01
N PRO A 128 -0.03 -15.63 19.88
CA PRO A 128 -1.42 -15.60 19.39
C PRO A 128 -2.00 -17.00 19.15
N ASN A 129 -1.15 -17.96 18.78
CA ASN A 129 -1.53 -19.37 18.63
C ASN A 129 -0.31 -20.29 18.79
N LYS A 130 -0.50 -21.60 18.62
CA LYS A 130 0.56 -22.60 18.82
C LYS A 130 1.77 -22.47 17.86
N HIS A 131 1.57 -21.87 16.70
CA HIS A 131 2.57 -21.69 15.64
C HIS A 131 3.24 -20.33 15.64
N VAL A 132 2.52 -19.28 16.05
CA VAL A 132 2.97 -17.89 15.87
C VAL A 132 3.38 -17.31 17.20
N THR A 133 4.55 -16.67 17.20
CA THR A 133 5.03 -15.87 18.31
C THR A 133 5.40 -14.49 17.80
N VAL A 134 4.90 -13.46 18.46
CA VAL A 134 5.16 -12.06 18.13
C VAL A 134 5.95 -11.44 19.28
N THR A 135 7.10 -10.85 18.97
CA THR A 135 7.90 -10.11 19.95
C THR A 135 8.00 -8.66 19.49
N TYR A 136 7.72 -7.74 20.40
CA TYR A 136 7.91 -6.31 20.17
C TYR A 136 8.76 -5.74 21.29
N ALA A 137 9.80 -5.01 20.93
CA ALA A 137 10.62 -4.26 21.85
C ALA A 137 10.75 -2.81 21.39
N VAL A 138 10.76 -1.88 22.35
CA VAL A 138 10.89 -0.44 22.07
C VAL A 138 11.64 0.24 23.20
N ASN A 139 12.44 1.25 22.87
CA ASN A 139 13.15 2.06 23.85
C ASN A 139 12.58 3.49 23.98
N ASN A 140 13.07 4.27 24.95
CA ASN A 140 12.67 5.68 25.14
C ASN A 140 12.97 6.59 23.94
N ARG A 141 13.86 6.18 23.03
CA ARG A 141 14.18 6.91 21.79
C ARG A 141 13.22 6.57 20.65
N LYS A 142 12.21 5.74 20.93
CA LYS A 142 11.25 5.20 19.97
C LYS A 142 11.89 4.34 18.87
N GLU A 143 13.10 3.84 19.09
CA GLU A 143 13.65 2.77 18.28
C GLU A 143 12.91 1.48 18.67
N TYR A 144 12.66 0.60 17.70
CA TYR A 144 11.91 -0.62 17.92
C TYR A 144 12.49 -1.81 17.17
N VAL A 145 12.19 -2.99 17.71
CA VAL A 145 12.42 -4.30 17.08
C VAL A 145 11.11 -5.06 17.13
N TYR A 146 10.63 -5.51 15.97
CA TYR A 146 9.42 -6.31 15.80
C TYR A 146 9.78 -7.64 15.15
N ILE A 147 9.39 -8.75 15.77
CA ILE A 147 9.77 -10.09 15.35
C ILE A 147 8.52 -10.95 15.26
N VAL A 148 8.36 -11.63 14.13
CA VAL A 148 7.36 -12.64 13.89
C VAL A 148 8.06 -13.97 13.70
N GLU A 149 7.81 -14.91 14.60
CA GLU A 149 8.32 -16.28 14.54
C GLU A 149 7.16 -17.21 14.19
N TYR A 150 7.41 -18.09 13.22
CA TYR A 150 6.49 -19.14 12.82
C TYR A 150 7.13 -20.52 12.96
N ASP A 151 6.56 -21.32 13.86
CA ASP A 151 6.95 -22.70 14.11
C ASP A 151 6.07 -23.65 13.27
N LEU A 152 6.70 -24.23 12.24
CA LEU A 152 6.17 -25.33 11.48
C LEU A 152 6.23 -26.60 12.34
N LEU A 153 5.11 -26.91 13.00
CA LEU A 153 4.95 -28.10 13.87
C LEU A 153 4.87 -29.43 13.09
N ARG A 154 5.45 -29.47 11.89
CA ARG A 154 5.60 -30.66 11.05
C ARG A 154 6.90 -30.55 10.25
N LYS A 155 7.34 -31.65 9.64
CA LYS A 155 8.45 -31.58 8.69
C LYS A 155 7.98 -30.82 7.44
N PRO A 156 8.83 -29.95 6.87
CA PRO A 156 8.51 -29.31 5.61
C PRO A 156 8.48 -30.32 4.46
N PHE A 157 7.61 -30.08 3.48
CA PHE A 157 7.58 -30.90 2.28
C PHE A 157 8.68 -30.48 1.31
N LYS A 158 9.06 -31.42 0.44
CA LYS A 158 9.93 -31.12 -0.69
C LYS A 158 9.23 -30.10 -1.59
N ASP A 159 9.93 -29.01 -1.92
CA ASP A 159 9.42 -27.90 -2.74
C ASP A 159 8.27 -27.08 -2.10
N GLU A 160 8.16 -27.11 -0.77
CA GLU A 160 7.30 -26.20 -0.02
C GLU A 160 8.00 -24.87 0.25
N MET A 161 7.28 -23.78 0.02
CA MET A 161 7.71 -22.42 0.34
C MET A 161 6.71 -21.80 1.30
N ILE A 162 7.21 -21.08 2.30
CA ILE A 162 6.38 -20.27 3.19
C ILE A 162 6.66 -18.79 2.92
N VAL A 163 5.59 -18.03 2.80
CA VAL A 163 5.62 -16.58 2.70
C VAL A 163 5.16 -16.01 4.02
N VAL A 164 6.01 -15.17 4.63
CA VAL A 164 5.63 -14.31 5.75
C VAL A 164 5.52 -12.90 5.23
N ARG A 165 4.31 -12.35 5.25
CA ARG A 165 4.03 -10.97 4.94
C ARG A 165 3.71 -10.21 6.21
N SER A 166 4.37 -9.07 6.40
CA SER A 166 4.04 -8.12 7.44
C SER A 166 3.71 -6.78 6.81
N SER A 167 2.71 -6.09 7.34
CA SER A 167 2.37 -4.73 6.94
C SER A 167 2.32 -3.81 8.13
N ASP A 168 2.92 -2.65 7.91
CA ASP A 168 2.81 -1.46 8.73
C ASP A 168 2.14 -0.33 7.91
N SER A 169 2.18 0.89 8.44
CA SER A 169 1.72 2.14 7.81
C SER A 169 2.40 2.47 6.46
N SER A 170 3.58 1.89 6.17
CA SER A 170 4.33 2.08 4.94
C SER A 170 3.94 1.11 3.83
N GLY A 171 3.15 0.08 4.14
CA GLY A 171 2.65 -0.90 3.18
C GLY A 171 2.98 -2.34 3.56
N TRP A 172 2.77 -3.25 2.61
CA TRP A 172 3.08 -4.67 2.79
C TRP A 172 4.52 -4.98 2.40
N SER A 173 5.17 -5.76 3.23
CA SER A 173 6.41 -6.46 2.89
C SER A 173 6.15 -7.96 2.83
N SER A 174 6.96 -8.65 2.04
CA SER A 174 6.87 -10.09 1.86
C SER A 174 8.26 -10.70 1.96
N SER A 175 8.35 -11.82 2.64
CA SER A 175 9.56 -12.63 2.75
C SER A 175 9.24 -14.06 2.37
N GLU A 176 10.00 -14.59 1.41
CA GLU A 176 9.85 -15.97 0.94
C GLU A 176 10.96 -16.81 1.57
N HIS A 177 10.57 -17.88 2.25
CA HIS A 177 11.48 -18.77 2.96
C HIS A 177 11.40 -20.14 2.32
N LYS A 178 12.55 -20.60 1.83
CA LYS A 178 12.72 -22.02 1.53
C LYS A 178 12.83 -22.76 2.86
N LEU A 179 12.01 -23.79 3.01
CA LEU A 179 11.92 -24.53 4.26
C LEU A 179 13.12 -25.48 4.43
N ASP A 180 14.22 -24.93 4.90
CA ASP A 180 15.39 -25.68 5.36
C ASP A 180 15.32 -25.88 6.90
N SER A 181 14.46 -25.10 7.57
CA SER A 181 14.22 -25.09 9.01
C SER A 181 12.72 -25.14 9.31
N GLN A 182 12.35 -25.74 10.45
CA GLN A 182 10.98 -25.73 10.96
C GLN A 182 10.57 -24.39 11.58
N ARG A 183 11.52 -23.47 11.80
CA ARG A 183 11.27 -22.16 12.38
C ARG A 183 11.61 -21.08 11.35
N ILE A 184 10.65 -20.20 11.11
CA ILE A 184 10.79 -19.06 10.20
C ILE A 184 10.71 -17.78 11.02
N VAL A 185 11.64 -16.87 10.77
CA VAL A 185 11.72 -15.59 11.47
C VAL A 185 11.67 -14.45 10.47
N SER A 186 10.76 -13.52 10.68
CA SER A 186 10.74 -12.21 10.03
C SER A 186 10.97 -11.15 11.11
N MET A 187 12.01 -10.32 10.94
CA MET A 187 12.33 -9.26 11.88
C MET A 187 12.36 -7.91 11.17
N GLN A 188 11.84 -6.89 11.83
CA GLN A 188 11.85 -5.51 11.38
C GLN A 188 12.36 -4.62 12.51
N THR A 189 13.28 -3.72 12.17
CA THR A 189 13.78 -2.68 13.07
C THR A 189 13.50 -1.32 12.48
N GLY A 190 13.53 -0.27 13.30
CA GLY A 190 13.42 1.10 12.82
C GLY A 190 13.11 2.07 13.96
N LYS A 191 12.66 3.28 13.59
CA LYS A 191 12.30 4.32 14.54
C LYS A 191 10.86 4.81 14.31
N LEU A 192 10.06 4.87 15.38
CA LEU A 192 8.72 5.44 15.32
C LEU A 192 8.81 6.97 15.30
N ASN A 193 7.84 7.60 14.61
CA ASN A 193 7.67 9.04 14.66
C ASN A 193 7.37 9.53 16.10
N SER A 194 7.89 10.70 16.48
CA SER A 194 7.63 11.32 17.79
C SER A 194 6.15 11.58 18.04
N MET A 195 5.35 11.79 16.98
CA MET A 195 3.89 11.97 17.05
C MET A 195 3.11 10.64 17.09
N CYS A 196 3.80 9.50 17.10
CA CYS A 196 3.14 8.20 17.09
C CYS A 196 2.66 7.77 18.49
N ASP A 197 1.35 7.57 18.61
CA ASP A 197 0.69 6.99 19.79
C ASP A 197 0.37 5.49 19.62
N ALA A 198 0.10 5.06 18.38
CA ALA A 198 -0.36 3.71 18.03
C ALA A 198 0.08 3.29 16.61
N GLN A 199 0.46 2.02 16.41
CA GLN A 199 0.80 1.46 15.09
C GLN A 199 0.07 0.13 14.85
N LYS A 200 -0.76 0.07 13.80
CA LYS A 200 -1.38 -1.18 13.36
C LYS A 200 -0.38 -2.04 12.59
N GLN A 201 -0.20 -3.28 13.05
CA GLN A 201 0.58 -4.32 12.41
C GLN A 201 -0.35 -5.41 11.88
N ARG A 202 -0.07 -5.89 10.67
CA ARG A 202 -0.79 -7.03 10.08
C ARG A 202 0.22 -8.09 9.69
N ILE A 203 -0.13 -9.35 9.92
CA ILE A 203 0.68 -10.50 9.51
C ILE A 203 -0.18 -11.39 8.63
N HIS A 204 0.38 -11.85 7.53
CA HIS A 204 -0.17 -12.91 6.71
C HIS A 204 0.91 -13.97 6.43
N ILE A 205 0.69 -15.19 6.90
CA ILE A 205 1.59 -16.32 6.70
C ILE A 205 0.86 -17.37 5.89
N TYR A 206 1.41 -17.76 4.75
CA TYR A 206 0.83 -18.81 3.93
C TYR A 206 1.92 -19.64 3.26
N ASN A 207 1.56 -20.86 2.86
CA ASN A 207 2.46 -21.74 2.12
C ASN A 207 1.97 -22.01 0.70
N TYR A 208 2.90 -22.40 -0.15
CA TYR A 208 2.61 -22.96 -1.46
C TYR A 208 3.57 -24.11 -1.78
N THR A 209 3.09 -25.05 -2.59
CA THR A 209 3.81 -26.26 -2.99
C THR A 209 3.75 -26.42 -4.50
N LYS A 210 4.72 -27.13 -5.08
CA LYS A 210 4.67 -27.55 -6.49
C LYS A 210 3.65 -28.70 -6.66
N GLY A 211 2.37 -28.36 -6.77
CA GLY A 211 1.25 -29.33 -6.88
C GLY A 211 0.14 -29.04 -5.88
N GLU A 212 -0.72 -30.02 -5.61
CA GLU A 212 -1.80 -29.90 -4.62
C GLU A 212 -1.24 -29.70 -3.20
N ASN A 213 -1.63 -28.60 -2.56
CA ASN A 213 -1.21 -28.27 -1.19
C ASN A 213 -2.17 -28.92 -0.18
N LYS A 214 -1.83 -30.14 0.25
CA LYS A 214 -2.65 -30.93 1.19
C LYS A 214 -2.60 -30.40 2.63
N ASP A 215 -1.57 -29.64 2.97
CA ASP A 215 -1.32 -29.09 4.31
C ASP A 215 -1.21 -27.56 4.24
N ARG A 216 -2.28 -26.94 3.75
CA ARG A 216 -2.37 -25.48 3.56
C ARG A 216 -2.22 -24.75 4.88
N ILE A 217 -1.30 -23.79 4.88
CA ILE A 217 -1.12 -22.76 5.87
C ILE A 217 -1.72 -21.49 5.29
N ASP A 218 -2.65 -20.89 6.02
CA ASP A 218 -3.22 -19.58 5.71
C ASP A 218 -3.61 -18.92 7.04
N TYR A 219 -2.69 -18.13 7.58
CA TYR A 219 -2.81 -17.47 8.86
C TYR A 219 -2.79 -15.97 8.65
N TYR A 220 -3.83 -15.29 9.11
CA TYR A 220 -3.93 -13.85 9.09
C TYR A 220 -4.20 -13.34 10.50
N ASP A 221 -3.50 -12.29 10.90
CA ASP A 221 -3.73 -11.62 12.18
C ASP A 221 -3.40 -10.14 12.10
N SER A 222 -3.92 -9.39 13.06
CA SER A 222 -3.65 -7.97 13.22
C SER A 222 -3.56 -7.60 14.68
N TYR A 223 -2.66 -6.68 14.97
CA TYR A 223 -2.40 -6.18 16.32
C TYR A 223 -2.16 -4.69 16.23
N THR A 224 -2.42 -3.99 17.33
CA THR A 224 -2.09 -2.57 17.47
C THR A 224 -1.00 -2.45 18.50
N ILE A 225 0.08 -1.76 18.15
CA ILE A 225 1.15 -1.43 19.08
C ILE A 225 0.86 -0.06 19.65
N GLU A 226 0.54 0.04 20.92
CA GLU A 226 0.25 1.31 21.61
C GLU A 226 1.03 1.40 22.89
N LYS A 227 1.45 2.62 23.29
CA LYS A 227 2.13 2.85 24.59
C LYS A 227 3.34 1.94 24.86
N GLY A 228 3.97 1.45 23.79
CA GLY A 228 5.13 0.56 23.86
C GLY A 228 4.81 -0.92 24.13
N GLY A 229 3.58 -1.35 23.89
CA GLY A 229 3.14 -2.74 24.00
C GLY A 229 2.24 -3.19 22.84
N ILE A 230 2.04 -4.50 22.73
CA ILE A 230 1.12 -5.16 21.80
C ILE A 230 -0.27 -5.20 22.43
N HIS A 231 -1.27 -4.79 21.66
CA HIS A 231 -2.69 -4.82 21.99
C HIS A 231 -3.45 -5.47 20.82
N ARG A 232 -4.53 -6.19 21.13
CA ARG A 232 -5.30 -6.95 20.14
C ARG A 232 -6.77 -6.58 20.15
#